data_AF-A0A6D1ADK2-F1
#
_entry.id   AF-A0A6D1ADK2-F1
#
_cell.length_a   1.000
_cell.length_b   1.000
_cell.length_c   1.000
_cell.angle_alpha   90.00
_cell.angle_beta   90.00
_cell.angle_gamma   90.00
#
_symmetry.space_group_name_H-M   'P 1'
#
loop_
_entity.id
_entity.type
_entity.pdbx_description
1 polymer ?
#
loop_
_entity_poly.entity_id
_entity_poly.type
_entity_poly.pdbx_seq_one_letter_code
_entity_poly.pdbx_strand_id
1 'polypeptide(L)'
;KNKKPLMINNNFGAIKNPKDMNDLMIDDGNMTESHPPLMKSETVDLSSLINKASLGLIITDSDLPTQKQLLDLVKKENPGLSEQALQSSTVENISKEGSTITSKNKDDFSGEIKLEYRSRTN
;
A
#
# COMPACT_ATOMS: atom_id res chain seq x y z
N LYS A 1 -47.55 18.99 19.81
CA LYS A 1 -46.55 19.65 18.91
C LYS A 1 -45.64 20.51 19.79
N ASN A 2 -44.59 19.91 20.36
CA ASN A 2 -43.22 19.82 19.83
C ASN A 2 -42.38 21.07 20.14
N LYS A 3 -41.68 20.97 21.28
CA LYS A 3 -40.28 21.33 21.57
C LYS A 3 -39.79 22.70 21.08
N LYS A 4 -39.74 23.66 22.01
CA LYS A 4 -38.89 24.85 21.94
C LYS A 4 -37.41 24.43 22.07
N PRO A 5 -36.47 25.03 21.31
CA PRO A 5 -35.06 24.67 21.38
C PRO A 5 -34.39 25.19 22.67
N LEU A 6 -33.52 24.36 23.23
CA LEU A 6 -32.68 24.64 24.40
C LEU A 6 -31.57 25.64 24.01
N MET A 7 -31.52 26.78 24.68
CA MET A 7 -30.35 27.67 24.67
C MET A 7 -29.22 27.04 25.49
N ILE A 8 -28.07 26.80 24.85
CA ILE A 8 -26.83 26.40 25.54
C ILE A 8 -26.12 27.70 25.94
N ASN A 9 -26.06 27.97 27.26
CA ASN A 9 -25.29 29.07 27.83
C ASN A 9 -23.93 28.56 28.32
N ASN A 10 -22.86 29.12 27.76
CA ASN A 10 -21.50 28.87 28.19
C ASN A 10 -21.26 29.45 29.58
N ASN A 11 -21.29 28.62 30.62
CA ASN A 11 -20.73 28.97 31.92
C ASN A 11 -19.30 28.41 32.02
N PHE A 12 -18.33 29.24 31.63
CA PHE A 12 -16.94 29.09 32.04
C PHE A 12 -16.86 29.32 33.55
N GLY A 13 -16.83 28.24 34.33
CA GLY A 13 -16.72 28.26 35.78
C GLY A 13 -15.55 27.42 36.25
N ALA A 14 -14.43 28.09 36.50
CA ALA A 14 -13.34 27.73 37.42
C ALA A 14 -13.31 26.30 38.00
N ILE A 15 -12.45 25.44 37.46
CA ILE A 15 -12.01 24.25 38.19
C ILE A 15 -10.74 24.62 38.95
N LYS A 16 -10.94 24.89 40.24
CA LYS A 16 -9.91 25.04 41.26
C LYS A 16 -9.26 23.68 41.51
N ASN A 17 -7.93 23.61 41.57
CA ASN A 17 -7.24 22.46 42.18
C ASN A 17 -7.73 22.24 43.61
N PRO A 18 -7.74 20.97 44.06
CA PRO A 18 -6.87 20.67 45.19
C PRO A 18 -6.02 19.42 44.97
N LYS A 19 -4.81 19.50 45.51
CA LYS A 19 -3.88 18.39 45.76
C LYS A 19 -4.41 17.51 46.89
N ASP A 20 -3.86 16.30 46.93
CA ASP A 20 -3.85 15.34 48.05
C ASP A 20 -5.11 14.52 48.33
N MET A 21 -5.12 13.32 47.74
CA MET A 21 -5.21 12.10 48.55
C MET A 21 -4.40 11.00 47.86
N ASN A 22 -3.12 10.92 48.23
CA ASN A 22 -2.33 9.70 48.14
C ASN A 22 -2.94 8.69 49.11
N ASP A 23 -3.81 7.80 48.62
CA ASP A 23 -3.94 6.46 49.22
C ASP A 23 -4.66 5.51 48.24
N LEU A 24 -3.87 4.83 47.41
CA LEU A 24 -4.17 3.51 46.86
C LEU A 24 -2.88 2.98 46.20
N MET A 25 -1.92 2.59 47.04
CA MET A 25 -0.97 1.53 46.68
C MET A 25 -1.78 0.22 46.74
N ILE A 26 -1.75 -0.71 45.78
CA ILE A 26 -0.67 -1.65 45.43
C ILE A 26 -1.16 -2.35 44.13
N ASP A 27 -0.45 -2.20 43.01
CA ASP A 27 0.42 -3.22 42.38
C ASP A 27 -0.33 -4.34 41.63
N ASP A 28 -0.28 -4.31 40.30
CA ASP A 28 0.27 -5.38 39.45
C ASP A 28 0.21 -4.95 37.96
N GLY A 29 1.36 -4.98 37.28
CA GLY A 29 1.42 -5.23 35.83
C GLY A 29 1.19 -4.06 34.86
N ASN A 30 2.28 -3.37 34.52
CA ASN A 30 2.64 -2.96 33.15
C ASN A 30 1.51 -2.41 32.23
N MET A 31 1.27 -1.09 32.25
CA MET A 31 0.51 -0.42 31.18
C MET A 31 1.43 0.48 30.36
N THR A 32 2.00 -0.14 29.33
CA THR A 32 2.69 0.45 28.19
C THR A 32 1.90 1.59 27.56
N GLU A 33 2.57 2.75 27.49
CA GLU A 33 2.51 3.75 26.42
C GLU A 33 1.62 3.34 25.23
N SER A 34 0.41 3.90 25.14
CA SER A 34 -0.46 3.75 23.98
C SER A 34 0.09 4.57 22.82
N HIS A 35 1.11 4.03 22.15
CA HIS A 35 1.34 4.33 20.74
C HIS A 35 0.11 3.82 19.98
N PRO A 36 -0.51 4.61 19.07
CA PRO A 36 -1.53 4.05 18.20
C PRO A 36 -0.91 2.82 17.49
N PRO A 37 -1.66 1.72 17.29
CA PRO A 37 -1.11 0.57 16.59
C PRO A 37 -0.65 1.09 15.23
N LEU A 38 0.67 1.05 15.00
CA LEU A 38 1.26 1.25 13.70
C LEU A 38 0.57 0.21 12.82
N MET A 39 -0.41 0.64 12.03
CA MET A 39 -1.11 -0.23 11.10
C MET A 39 -0.02 -0.74 10.18
N LYS A 40 0.46 -1.97 10.44
CA LYS A 40 1.33 -2.68 9.51
C LYS A 40 0.47 -2.79 8.26
N SER A 41 0.78 -1.98 7.26
CA SER A 41 0.30 -2.18 5.90
C SER A 41 0.57 -3.65 5.60
N GLU A 42 -0.48 -4.46 5.48
CA GLU A 42 -0.33 -5.84 5.07
C GLU A 42 0.42 -5.85 3.75
N THR A 43 1.56 -6.54 3.71
CA THR A 43 2.35 -6.70 2.51
C THR A 43 1.49 -7.38 1.46
N VAL A 44 1.19 -6.67 0.37
CA VAL A 44 0.33 -7.20 -0.68
C VAL A 44 1.17 -8.03 -1.63
N ASP A 45 0.77 -9.26 -1.93
CA ASP A 45 1.51 -10.06 -2.90
C ASP A 45 1.38 -9.45 -4.30
N LEU A 46 2.50 -9.28 -5.01
CA LEU A 46 2.50 -8.72 -6.36
C LEU A 46 1.57 -9.54 -7.28
N SER A 47 1.54 -10.87 -7.10
CA SER A 47 0.69 -11.77 -7.90
C SER A 47 -0.81 -11.51 -7.69
N SER A 48 -1.19 -10.97 -6.53
CA SER A 48 -2.59 -10.58 -6.24
C SER A 48 -2.97 -9.25 -6.90
N LEU A 49 -1.99 -8.41 -7.24
CA LEU A 49 -2.20 -7.12 -7.91
C LEU A 49 -2.25 -7.24 -9.43
N ILE A 50 -1.56 -8.24 -9.99
CA ILE A 50 -1.55 -8.51 -11.43
C ILE A 50 -2.68 -9.48 -11.76
N ASN A 51 -3.77 -8.93 -12.29
CA ASN A 51 -4.88 -9.71 -12.84
C ASN A 51 -4.53 -10.36 -14.20
N LYS A 52 -3.61 -9.75 -14.96
CA LYS A 52 -3.18 -10.19 -16.29
C LYS A 52 -1.67 -10.13 -16.43
N ALA A 53 -1.06 -11.30 -16.46
CA ALA A 53 0.37 -11.45 -16.76
C ALA A 53 0.64 -11.68 -18.26
N SER A 54 -0.36 -12.08 -19.03
CA SER A 54 -0.27 -12.19 -20.49
C SER A 54 -0.56 -10.82 -21.12
N LEU A 55 0.49 -10.17 -21.62
CA LEU A 55 0.45 -8.80 -22.12
C LEU A 55 0.19 -8.69 -23.63
N GLY A 56 0.10 -9.82 -24.34
CA GLY A 56 -0.21 -9.86 -25.77
C GLY A 56 0.96 -9.44 -26.67
N LEU A 57 0.69 -8.65 -27.71
CA LEU A 57 1.72 -8.19 -28.66
C LEU A 57 2.31 -6.86 -28.19
N ILE A 58 3.63 -6.81 -28.03
CA ILE A 58 4.38 -5.59 -27.74
C ILE A 58 5.18 -5.16 -28.97
N ILE A 59 4.94 -3.94 -29.44
CA ILE A 59 5.71 -3.35 -30.56
C ILE A 59 6.84 -2.53 -29.96
N THR A 60 8.07 -2.83 -30.37
CA THR A 60 9.29 -2.24 -29.84
C THR A 60 10.14 -1.70 -30.97
N ASP A 61 10.86 -0.60 -30.74
CA ASP A 61 11.84 -0.08 -31.71
C ASP A 61 13.14 -0.90 -31.75
N SER A 62 13.25 -1.94 -30.91
CA SER A 62 14.43 -2.81 -30.77
C SER A 62 14.03 -4.28 -30.84
N ASP A 63 15.00 -5.19 -30.93
CA ASP A 63 14.77 -6.64 -30.93
C ASP A 63 14.10 -7.16 -29.64
N LEU A 64 14.39 -6.51 -28.52
CA LEU A 64 13.84 -6.83 -27.20
C LEU A 64 13.17 -5.60 -26.59
N PRO A 65 12.06 -5.77 -25.85
CA PRO A 65 11.46 -4.67 -25.11
C PRO A 65 12.37 -4.21 -23.98
N THR A 66 12.25 -2.94 -23.62
CA THR A 66 12.93 -2.41 -22.43
C THR A 66 12.11 -2.69 -21.18
N GLN A 67 12.76 -2.71 -20.02
CA GLN A 67 12.08 -2.81 -18.71
C GLN A 67 10.94 -1.79 -18.58
N LYS A 68 11.18 -0.55 -18.99
CA LYS A 68 10.16 0.52 -18.93
C LYS A 68 8.93 0.18 -19.78
N GLN A 69 9.14 -0.26 -21.02
CA GLN A 69 8.03 -0.65 -21.91
C GLN A 69 7.21 -1.81 -21.33
N LEU A 70 7.88 -2.78 -20.69
CA LEU A 70 7.19 -3.89 -20.03
C LEU A 70 6.36 -3.41 -18.83
N LEU A 71 6.93 -2.58 -17.97
CA LEU A 71 6.22 -2.02 -16.80
C LEU A 71 5.03 -1.15 -17.23
N ASP A 72 5.18 -0.32 -18.26
CA ASP A 72 4.08 0.47 -18.83
C ASP A 72 2.95 -0.42 -19.36
N LEU A 73 3.30 -1.52 -20.04
CA LEU A 73 2.31 -2.46 -20.56
C LEU A 73 1.60 -3.22 -19.44
N VAL A 74 2.34 -3.62 -18.41
CA VAL A 74 1.78 -4.23 -17.20
C VAL A 74 0.79 -3.30 -16.52
N LYS A 75 1.14 -2.02 -16.36
CA LYS A 75 0.23 -0.99 -15.81
C LYS A 75 -1.03 -0.84 -16.66
N LYS A 76 -0.87 -0.88 -17.98
CA LYS A 76 -2.00 -0.76 -18.92
C LYS A 76 -2.98 -1.93 -18.82
N GLU A 77 -2.47 -3.16 -18.74
CA GLU A 77 -3.30 -4.36 -18.58
C GLU A 77 -3.82 -4.54 -17.15
N ASN A 78 -3.14 -3.95 -16.17
CA ASN A 78 -3.47 -4.01 -14.75
C ASN A 78 -3.62 -2.60 -14.18
N PRO A 79 -4.69 -1.86 -14.51
CA PRO A 79 -4.90 -0.50 -14.04
C PRO A 79 -5.04 -0.38 -12.50
N GLY A 80 -5.22 -1.50 -11.80
CA GLY A 80 -5.22 -1.58 -10.34
C GLY A 80 -3.82 -1.59 -9.70
N LEU A 81 -2.75 -1.71 -10.49
CA LEU A 81 -1.37 -1.59 -9.99
C LEU A 81 -1.02 -0.12 -9.75
N SER A 82 -0.72 0.20 -8.50
CA SER A 82 -0.15 1.49 -8.12
C SER A 82 1.19 1.73 -8.79
N GLU A 83 1.51 2.99 -9.09
CA GLU A 83 2.77 3.33 -9.76
C GLU A 83 3.99 3.00 -8.89
N GLN A 84 3.86 3.15 -7.57
CA GLN A 84 4.86 2.70 -6.59
C GLN A 84 5.11 1.18 -6.68
N ALA A 85 4.06 0.39 -6.98
CA ALA A 85 4.16 -1.06 -7.20
C ALA A 85 5.16 -1.42 -8.29
N LEU A 86 5.10 -0.66 -9.38
CA LEU A 86 5.93 -0.88 -10.55
C LEU A 86 7.33 -0.27 -10.38
N GLN A 87 7.47 0.82 -9.64
CA GLN A 87 8.77 1.46 -9.41
C GLN A 87 9.72 0.58 -8.58
N SER A 88 9.20 -0.17 -7.60
CA SER A 88 10.02 -1.12 -6.82
C SER A 88 10.14 -2.50 -7.49
N SER A 89 9.59 -2.66 -8.69
CA SER A 89 9.65 -3.89 -9.47
C SER A 89 10.82 -3.89 -10.45
N THR A 90 11.58 -4.97 -10.43
CA THR A 90 12.68 -5.23 -11.37
C THR A 90 12.22 -6.21 -12.43
N VAL A 91 12.64 -6.00 -13.68
CA VAL A 91 12.33 -6.93 -14.77
C VAL A 91 13.60 -7.68 -15.16
N GLU A 92 13.51 -8.99 -15.18
CA GLU A 92 14.59 -9.93 -15.44
C GLU A 92 14.18 -10.88 -16.58
N ASN A 93 15.15 -11.59 -17.17
CA ASN A 93 14.91 -12.59 -18.24
C ASN A 93 14.16 -12.06 -19.48
N ILE A 94 14.44 -10.81 -19.87
CA ILE A 94 13.76 -10.16 -21.01
C ILE A 94 14.07 -10.87 -22.32
N SER A 95 13.01 -11.43 -22.92
CA SER A 95 13.06 -12.21 -24.17
C SER A 95 12.02 -11.72 -25.17
N LYS A 96 11.96 -12.31 -26.37
CA LYS A 96 10.92 -11.99 -27.37
C LYS A 96 9.54 -12.54 -27.00
N GLU A 97 9.50 -13.56 -26.15
CA GLU A 97 8.27 -14.30 -25.81
C GLU A 97 7.79 -14.05 -24.37
N GLY A 98 8.57 -13.32 -23.56
CA GLY A 98 8.24 -13.11 -22.16
C GLY A 98 9.37 -12.51 -21.33
N SER A 99 9.06 -12.23 -20.07
CA SER A 99 9.97 -11.71 -19.04
C SER A 99 9.51 -12.15 -17.66
N THR A 100 10.34 -11.95 -16.65
CA THR A 100 9.94 -12.11 -15.25
C THR A 100 9.99 -10.76 -14.54
N ILE A 101 8.93 -10.39 -13.84
CA ILE A 101 8.94 -9.25 -12.93
C ILE A 101 9.07 -9.76 -11.52
N THR A 102 10.03 -9.20 -10.79
CA THR A 102 10.25 -9.48 -9.38
C THR A 102 10.12 -8.19 -8.60
N SER A 103 9.22 -8.16 -7.61
CA SER A 103 9.23 -7.10 -6.59
C SER A 103 9.82 -7.64 -5.30
N LYS A 104 10.76 -6.87 -4.74
CA LYS A 104 11.40 -7.15 -3.44
C LYS A 104 11.10 -6.06 -2.42
N ASN A 105 10.00 -5.33 -2.56
CA ASN A 105 9.60 -4.35 -1.56
C ASN A 105 8.91 -5.06 -0.39
N LYS A 106 9.62 -5.17 0.74
CA LYS A 106 9.10 -5.83 1.95
C LYS A 106 8.06 -5.02 2.71
N ASP A 107 7.93 -3.72 2.40
CA ASP A 107 7.05 -2.80 3.12
C ASP A 107 5.70 -2.60 2.41
N ASP A 108 5.65 -2.83 1.09
CA ASP A 108 4.43 -2.59 0.29
C ASP A 108 3.98 -3.83 -0.50
N PHE A 109 4.86 -4.46 -1.30
CA PHE A 109 4.51 -5.61 -2.13
C PHE A 109 5.73 -6.44 -2.57
N SER A 110 5.60 -7.77 -2.45
CA SER A 110 6.65 -8.72 -2.83
C SER A 110 6.08 -9.84 -3.68
N GLY A 111 6.88 -10.39 -4.59
CA GLY A 111 6.46 -11.50 -5.45
C GLY A 111 7.21 -11.58 -6.76
N GLU A 112 7.04 -12.69 -7.47
CA GLU A 112 7.57 -12.94 -8.81
C GLU A 112 6.42 -13.28 -9.76
N ILE A 113 6.43 -12.68 -10.95
CA ILE A 113 5.40 -12.87 -11.96
C ILE A 113 6.04 -13.04 -13.32
N LYS A 114 5.68 -14.12 -14.01
CA LYS A 114 6.08 -14.36 -15.39
C LYS A 114 5.14 -13.64 -16.34
N LEU A 115 5.69 -12.75 -17.13
CA LEU A 115 5.01 -12.08 -18.22
C LEU A 115 5.14 -12.88 -19.51
N GLU A 116 4.02 -13.00 -20.20
CA GLU A 116 3.96 -13.62 -21.53
C GLU A 116 3.58 -12.56 -22.54
N TYR A 117 4.40 -12.39 -23.58
CA TYR A 117 4.13 -11.44 -24.65
C TYR A 117 4.81 -11.86 -25.95
N ARG A 118 4.50 -11.22 -27.06
CA ARG A 118 5.23 -11.38 -28.32
C ARG A 118 5.83 -10.05 -28.73
N SER A 119 7.15 -9.94 -28.75
CA SER A 119 7.82 -8.75 -29.26
C SER A 119 7.87 -8.78 -30.78
N ARG A 120 7.51 -7.65 -31.39
CA ARG A 120 7.69 -7.42 -32.82
C ARG A 120 8.38 -6.08 -33.01
N THR A 121 9.45 -6.08 -33.79
CA THR A 121 10.13 -4.86 -34.19
C THR A 121 9.34 -4.15 -35.29
N ASN A 122 9.22 -2.83 -35.19
CA ASN A 122 8.49 -1.98 -36.14
C ASN A 122 9.29 -1.78 -37.45
#